data_AF-A0A415N119-F1
#
_entry.id   AF-A0A415N119-F1
#
_cell.length_a   1.000
_cell.length_b   1.000
_cell.length_c   1.000
_cell.angle_alpha   90.00
_cell.angle_beta   90.00
_cell.angle_gamma   90.00
#
_symmetry.space_group_name_H-M   'P 1'
#
loop_
_entity.id
_entity.type
_entity.pdbx_description
1 polymer ?
#
loop_
_entity_poly.entity_id
_entity_poly.type
_entity_poly.pdbx_seq_one_letter_code
_entity_poly.pdbx_strand_id
1 'polypeptide(L)'
;MAQKVLIMGESGTGKSTSLRNCDPATTAVINPVGKPLPFKNHFEMLNNETDARKIVKYMKEQCAAGKKLLVVDDFQYILAVPYMNRIKETGWDKYNDFGANYFEIIDCCKDLPDDVVVVYMTHLETLDNGLTTVKLIGKLLREKITIEGLFTVVLRTGVNEAKYYFYTQNSGKDTVKSPLGMFTAYAIDNDLNYVVDKIRNYYELGDYKSDDEMNVADQAVASDLEKPDSKGRRTRGKKAESATPTDAPEEKTGRTRKSRAEVQAENEQKMSDYMENRDKAIDQAFPGQEEVPFDEAMDVADKVPKPDLQKPPRRTRKERNAEKSEPVQDGTTNTDSESVTLDADTYFYVPADDNYVMKHRGDTVDLIVDGVEVMKVITREEFNAGIKRLAQENNPVPADTQTPAEPLDGAMNPPEQHVRGQRRRRTRS
;
A
#
# COMPACT_ATOMS: atom_id res chain seq x y z
N MET A 1 -16.83 -2.69 28.35
CA MET A 1 -15.40 -2.45 28.06
C MET A 1 -15.28 -1.14 27.32
N ALA A 2 -14.21 -0.38 27.56
CA ALA A 2 -14.01 0.90 26.90
C ALA A 2 -13.93 0.75 25.37
N GLN A 3 -14.42 1.77 24.67
CA GLN A 3 -14.38 1.82 23.20
C GLN A 3 -12.98 2.21 22.72
N LYS A 4 -12.42 1.40 21.82
CA LYS A 4 -11.09 1.63 21.23
C LYS A 4 -11.20 2.33 19.88
N VAL A 5 -10.38 3.36 19.70
CA VAL A 5 -10.27 4.12 18.45
C VAL A 5 -8.82 4.22 18.06
N LEU A 6 -8.52 3.94 16.80
CA LEU A 6 -7.18 4.11 16.24
C LEU A 6 -7.20 5.26 15.24
N ILE A 7 -6.25 6.19 15.37
CA ILE A 7 -6.06 7.30 14.44
C ILE A 7 -4.65 7.20 13.90
N MET A 8 -4.53 6.87 12.62
CA MET A 8 -3.24 6.74 11.95
C MET A 8 -2.94 7.93 11.05
N GLY A 9 -1.68 8.34 10.97
CA GLY A 9 -1.33 9.55 10.22
C GLY A 9 0.16 9.78 10.06
N GLU A 10 0.54 10.44 8.97
CA GLU A 10 1.92 10.90 8.81
C GLU A 10 2.28 11.97 9.87
N SER A 11 3.55 12.35 9.92
CA SER A 11 3.95 13.50 10.72
C SER A 11 3.38 14.78 10.11
N GLY A 12 2.89 15.70 10.93
CA GLY A 12 2.40 17.00 10.46
C GLY A 12 1.01 16.99 9.82
N THR A 13 0.26 15.89 9.86
CA THR A 13 -1.10 15.78 9.31
C THR A 13 -2.21 16.04 10.33
N GLY A 14 -1.89 16.58 11.51
CA GLY A 14 -2.89 17.02 12.49
C GLY A 14 -3.37 15.95 13.49
N LYS A 15 -2.58 14.89 13.76
CA LYS A 15 -2.91 13.93 14.84
C LYS A 15 -3.11 14.64 16.18
N SER A 16 -2.05 15.23 16.73
CA SER A 16 -2.12 15.97 18.00
C SER A 16 -3.04 17.19 17.91
N THR A 17 -3.01 17.95 16.80
CA THR A 17 -3.86 19.15 16.61
C THR A 17 -5.36 18.87 16.69
N SER A 18 -5.80 17.63 16.43
CA SER A 18 -7.21 17.24 16.54
C SER A 18 -7.77 17.35 17.96
N LEU A 19 -6.90 17.37 18.98
CA LEU A 19 -7.26 17.49 20.40
C LEU A 19 -7.68 18.91 20.81
N ARG A 20 -7.53 19.91 19.93
CA ARG A 20 -7.69 21.33 20.28
C ARG A 20 -9.05 21.72 20.87
N ASN A 21 -10.10 20.97 20.51
CA ASN A 21 -11.47 21.23 20.94
C ASN A 21 -11.95 20.24 22.02
N CYS A 22 -11.10 19.31 22.47
CA CYS A 22 -11.44 18.38 23.55
C CYS A 22 -11.49 19.10 24.89
N ASP A 23 -12.48 18.77 25.70
CA ASP A 23 -12.64 19.32 27.05
C ASP A 23 -11.57 18.76 28.02
N PRO A 24 -10.72 19.60 28.61
CA PRO A 24 -9.70 19.16 29.55
C PRO A 24 -10.24 18.55 30.84
N ALA A 25 -11.47 18.90 31.25
CA ALA A 25 -12.07 18.35 32.45
C ALA A 25 -12.34 16.84 32.29
N THR A 26 -12.72 16.41 31.10
CA THR A 26 -13.06 15.01 30.79
C THR A 26 -11.98 14.25 30.00
N THR A 27 -10.91 14.93 29.58
CA THR A 27 -9.83 14.35 28.78
C THR A 27 -8.51 14.22 29.56
N ALA A 28 -7.80 13.11 29.36
CA ALA A 28 -6.42 12.93 29.78
C ALA A 28 -5.55 12.38 28.63
N VAL A 29 -4.28 12.78 28.60
CA VAL A 29 -3.35 12.44 27.52
C VAL A 29 -2.15 11.67 28.07
N ILE A 30 -1.75 10.63 27.38
CA ILE A 30 -0.51 9.90 27.57
C ILE A 30 0.38 10.29 26.40
N ASN A 31 1.52 10.90 26.71
CA ASN A 31 2.48 11.43 25.75
C ASN A 31 3.85 10.76 25.92
N PRO A 32 4.07 9.63 25.23
CA PRO A 32 5.30 8.83 25.37
C PRO A 32 6.57 9.62 25.05
N VAL A 33 6.48 10.68 24.24
CA VAL A 33 7.64 11.46 23.78
C VAL A 33 7.85 12.74 24.59
N GLY A 34 6.85 13.19 25.34
CA GLY A 34 6.91 14.43 26.13
C GLY A 34 6.96 15.71 25.30
N LYS A 35 6.55 15.66 24.02
CA LYS A 35 6.49 16.85 23.15
C LYS A 35 5.34 17.77 23.56
N PRO A 36 5.51 19.10 23.55
CA PRO A 36 4.40 20.01 23.82
C PRO A 36 3.33 19.89 22.74
N LEU A 37 2.06 20.11 23.13
CA LEU A 37 0.94 20.12 22.18
C LEU A 37 1.07 21.33 21.23
N PRO A 38 0.66 21.18 19.95
CA PRO A 38 0.78 22.25 18.95
C PRO A 38 -0.26 23.38 19.10
N PHE A 39 -0.97 23.43 20.22
CA PHE A 39 -1.99 24.43 20.55
C PHE A 39 -2.00 24.69 22.05
N LYS A 40 -2.59 25.81 22.46
CA LYS A 40 -2.71 26.19 23.87
C LYS A 40 -3.83 25.39 24.53
N ASN A 41 -3.50 24.44 25.40
CA ASN A 41 -4.45 23.76 26.26
C ASN A 41 -3.75 23.11 27.47
N HIS A 42 -4.49 22.77 28.52
CA HIS A 42 -3.98 22.18 29.76
C HIS A 42 -4.71 20.87 30.06
N PHE A 43 -4.28 19.78 29.44
CA PHE A 43 -4.75 18.43 29.79
C PHE A 43 -3.98 17.89 30.99
N GLU A 44 -4.58 16.91 31.67
CA GLU A 44 -3.85 16.03 32.59
C GLU A 44 -2.99 15.09 31.74
N MET A 45 -1.66 15.12 31.93
CA MET A 45 -0.71 14.46 31.02
C MET A 45 0.29 13.55 31.74
N LEU A 46 0.43 12.31 31.24
CA LEU A 46 1.57 11.45 31.55
C LEU A 46 2.62 11.61 30.44
N ASN A 47 3.74 12.29 30.73
CA ASN A 47 4.79 12.57 29.75
C ASN A 47 6.00 11.65 29.91
N ASN A 48 6.68 11.36 28.79
CA ASN A 48 7.94 10.61 28.74
C ASN A 48 7.86 9.19 29.33
N GLU A 49 6.72 8.52 29.15
CA GLU A 49 6.50 7.18 29.69
C GLU A 49 6.11 6.21 28.58
N THR A 50 6.77 5.04 28.59
CA THR A 50 6.53 3.96 27.62
C THR A 50 6.26 2.61 28.27
N ASP A 51 6.44 2.45 29.59
CA ASP A 51 6.14 1.21 30.32
C ASP A 51 4.63 1.03 30.46
N ALA A 52 4.13 -0.11 29.98
CA ALA A 52 2.72 -0.44 29.95
C ALA A 52 2.09 -0.43 31.33
N ARG A 53 2.77 -0.93 32.37
CA ARG A 53 2.19 -0.99 33.72
C ARG A 53 1.91 0.40 34.26
N LYS A 54 2.82 1.35 34.03
CA LYS A 54 2.62 2.74 34.44
C LYS A 54 1.54 3.44 33.63
N ILE A 55 1.52 3.23 32.31
CA ILE A 55 0.49 3.77 31.43
C ILE A 55 -0.89 3.24 31.81
N VAL A 56 -1.04 1.92 31.97
CA VAL A 56 -2.30 1.27 32.34
C VAL A 56 -2.75 1.73 33.73
N LYS A 57 -1.83 1.84 34.69
CA LYS A 57 -2.13 2.39 36.01
C LYS A 57 -2.68 3.82 35.89
N TYR A 58 -2.00 4.68 35.15
CA TYR A 58 -2.45 6.06 34.92
C TYR A 58 -3.82 6.10 34.24
N MET A 59 -4.05 5.30 33.19
CA MET A 59 -5.35 5.21 32.53
C MET A 59 -6.48 4.85 33.51
N LYS A 60 -6.25 3.87 34.40
CA LYS A 60 -7.21 3.48 35.44
C LYS A 60 -7.44 4.59 36.47
N GLU A 61 -6.37 5.29 36.90
CA GLU A 61 -6.46 6.43 37.81
C GLU A 61 -7.25 7.60 37.21
N GLN A 62 -7.04 7.89 35.92
CA GLN A 62 -7.76 8.96 35.22
C GLN A 62 -9.25 8.61 35.05
N CYS A 63 -9.58 7.36 34.73
CA CYS A 63 -10.98 6.92 34.73
C CYS A 63 -11.63 7.08 36.12
N ALA A 64 -10.92 6.70 37.19
CA ALA A 64 -11.41 6.89 38.57
C ALA A 64 -11.58 8.37 38.94
N ALA A 65 -10.75 9.25 38.37
CA ALA A 65 -10.88 10.71 38.48
C ALA A 65 -11.98 11.32 37.59
N GLY A 66 -12.76 10.49 36.88
CA GLY A 66 -13.88 10.92 36.06
C GLY A 66 -13.54 11.26 34.60
N LYS A 67 -12.30 11.01 34.15
CA LYS A 67 -11.94 11.20 32.73
C LYS A 67 -12.65 10.15 31.86
N LYS A 68 -13.26 10.61 30.77
CA LYS A 68 -14.03 9.79 29.82
C LYS A 68 -13.38 9.66 28.45
N LEU A 69 -12.38 10.49 28.17
CA LEU A 69 -11.55 10.41 26.98
C LEU A 69 -10.08 10.24 27.39
N LEU A 70 -9.48 9.12 27.01
CA LEU A 70 -8.06 8.87 27.19
C LEU A 70 -7.39 8.86 25.83
N VAL A 71 -6.29 9.59 25.67
CA VAL A 71 -5.59 9.71 24.39
C VAL A 71 -4.14 9.30 24.55
N VAL A 72 -3.68 8.34 23.78
CA VAL A 72 -2.27 7.94 23.71
C VAL A 72 -1.67 8.54 22.44
N ASP A 73 -0.90 9.63 22.58
CA ASP A 73 -0.32 10.40 21.49
C ASP A 73 1.17 10.66 21.72
N ASP A 74 2.11 10.03 21.01
CA ASP A 74 1.97 9.12 19.87
C ASP A 74 2.24 7.66 20.29
N PHE A 75 1.25 6.80 20.07
CA PHE A 75 1.27 5.38 20.42
C PHE A 75 2.37 4.59 19.69
N GLN A 76 2.78 4.99 18.48
CA GLN A 76 3.88 4.33 17.77
C GLN A 76 5.19 4.41 18.57
N TYR A 77 5.37 5.46 19.36
CA TYR A 77 6.59 5.66 20.14
C TYR A 77 6.70 4.76 21.38
N ILE A 78 5.62 4.06 21.76
CA ILE A 78 5.70 2.94 22.70
C ILE A 78 6.63 1.82 22.17
N LEU A 79 6.70 1.66 20.83
CA LEU A 79 7.66 0.76 20.19
C LEU A 79 8.99 1.47 19.92
N ALA A 80 8.95 2.71 19.42
CA ALA A 80 10.14 3.40 18.92
C ALA A 80 11.13 3.78 20.02
N VAL A 81 10.65 4.33 21.14
CA VAL A 81 11.54 4.79 22.20
C VAL A 81 12.31 3.63 22.83
N PRO A 82 11.67 2.53 23.27
CA PRO A 82 12.41 1.37 23.78
C PRO A 82 13.35 0.74 22.75
N TYR A 83 12.95 0.68 21.47
CA TYR A 83 13.80 0.19 20.40
C TYR A 83 15.07 1.02 20.25
N MET A 84 14.96 2.35 20.22
CA MET A 84 16.11 3.26 20.10
C MET A 84 17.02 3.21 21.33
N ASN A 85 16.44 3.13 22.53
CA ASN A 85 17.22 3.00 23.77
C ASN A 85 18.03 1.70 23.82
N ARG A 86 17.52 0.64 23.18
CA ARG A 86 18.10 -0.71 23.13
C ARG A 86 18.64 -1.05 21.73
N ILE A 87 19.06 -0.04 20.95
CA ILE A 87 19.45 -0.24 19.55
C ILE A 87 20.68 -1.15 19.41
N LYS A 88 21.60 -1.08 20.38
CA LYS A 88 22.82 -1.90 20.43
C LYS A 88 22.59 -3.32 20.93
N GLU A 89 21.43 -3.62 21.52
CA GLU A 89 21.12 -4.98 21.97
C GLU A 89 20.84 -5.89 20.77
N THR A 90 21.53 -7.01 20.71
CA THR A 90 21.31 -8.04 19.70
C THR A 90 20.36 -9.12 20.23
N GLY A 91 19.53 -9.69 19.37
CA GLY A 91 18.63 -10.79 19.73
C GLY A 91 17.15 -10.48 19.46
N TRP A 92 16.36 -11.54 19.34
CA TRP A 92 14.93 -11.46 19.03
C TRP A 92 14.05 -11.16 20.25
N ASP A 93 14.50 -11.52 21.46
CA ASP A 93 13.70 -11.42 22.68
C ASP A 93 13.25 -9.99 23.02
N LYS A 94 14.08 -8.97 22.70
CA LYS A 94 13.70 -7.56 22.92
C LYS A 94 12.43 -7.16 22.15
N TYR A 95 12.19 -7.75 20.98
CA TYR A 95 10.98 -7.48 20.21
C TYR A 95 9.75 -8.13 20.84
N ASN A 96 9.91 -9.24 21.57
CA ASN A 96 8.84 -9.82 22.37
C ASN A 96 8.46 -8.86 23.51
N ASP A 97 9.45 -8.25 24.18
CA ASP A 97 9.20 -7.24 25.22
C ASP A 97 8.41 -6.05 24.66
N PHE A 98 8.85 -5.49 23.51
CA PHE A 98 8.17 -4.37 22.87
C PHE A 98 6.74 -4.73 22.46
N GLY A 99 6.56 -5.92 21.88
CA GLY A 99 5.26 -6.41 21.46
C GLY A 99 4.31 -6.63 22.64
N ALA A 100 4.78 -7.25 23.72
CA ALA A 100 4.01 -7.46 24.94
C ALA A 100 3.59 -6.13 25.56
N ASN A 101 4.54 -5.21 25.72
CA ASN A 101 4.30 -3.87 26.26
C ASN A 101 3.27 -3.09 25.43
N TYR A 102 3.39 -3.12 24.10
CA TYR A 102 2.44 -2.46 23.20
C TYR A 102 1.04 -3.07 23.29
N PHE A 103 0.93 -4.40 23.33
CA PHE A 103 -0.35 -5.10 23.39
C PHE A 103 -1.05 -4.92 24.74
N GLU A 104 -0.31 -4.94 25.85
CA GLU A 104 -0.86 -4.77 27.20
C GLU A 104 -1.62 -3.44 27.36
N ILE A 105 -1.11 -2.36 26.75
CA ILE A 105 -1.80 -1.06 26.76
C ILE A 105 -3.13 -1.14 25.99
N ILE A 106 -3.18 -1.81 24.84
CA ILE A 106 -4.44 -2.00 24.09
C ILE A 106 -5.42 -2.88 24.87
N ASP A 107 -4.91 -3.94 25.49
CA ASP A 107 -5.73 -4.95 26.15
C ASP A 107 -6.39 -4.42 27.42
N CYS A 108 -5.77 -3.43 28.09
CA CYS A 108 -6.29 -2.84 29.31
C CYS A 108 -7.69 -2.23 29.15
N CYS A 109 -8.11 -1.86 27.93
CA CYS A 109 -9.45 -1.34 27.65
C CYS A 109 -10.57 -2.31 28.07
N LYS A 110 -10.29 -3.62 28.21
CA LYS A 110 -11.23 -4.61 28.76
C LYS A 110 -11.62 -4.31 30.21
N ASP A 111 -10.69 -3.75 30.99
CA ASP A 111 -10.87 -3.44 32.41
C ASP A 111 -11.38 -2.01 32.66
N LEU A 112 -11.44 -1.18 31.62
CA LEU A 112 -11.90 0.20 31.74
C LEU A 112 -13.43 0.29 31.62
N PRO A 113 -14.06 1.32 32.22
CA PRO A 113 -15.50 1.56 32.11
C PRO A 113 -15.97 1.58 30.65
N ASP A 114 -17.20 1.14 30.41
CA ASP A 114 -17.83 1.07 29.09
C ASP A 114 -18.10 2.45 28.47
N ASP A 115 -18.34 3.46 29.31
CA ASP A 115 -18.53 4.85 28.89
C ASP A 115 -17.23 5.62 28.55
N VAL A 116 -16.08 4.95 28.65
CA VAL A 116 -14.77 5.53 28.32
C VAL A 116 -14.40 5.25 26.87
N VAL A 117 -13.87 6.26 26.18
CA VAL A 117 -13.26 6.14 24.86
C VAL A 117 -11.75 6.28 24.98
N VAL A 118 -11.00 5.32 24.44
CA VAL A 118 -9.54 5.35 24.36
C VAL A 118 -9.10 5.50 22.91
N VAL A 119 -8.38 6.59 22.64
CA VAL A 119 -7.89 6.95 21.31
C VAL A 119 -6.38 6.72 21.25
N TYR A 120 -5.94 5.92 20.29
CA TYR A 120 -4.54 5.63 20.02
C TYR A 120 -4.14 6.37 18.75
N MET A 121 -3.24 7.34 18.86
CA MET A 121 -2.73 8.09 17.72
C MET A 121 -1.39 7.49 17.29
N THR A 122 -1.26 7.05 16.05
CA THR A 122 -0.07 6.32 15.59
C THR A 122 0.41 6.83 14.23
N HIS A 123 1.71 6.67 13.97
CA HIS A 123 2.23 6.83 12.63
C HIS A 123 1.75 5.71 11.69
N LEU A 124 1.68 6.02 10.40
CA LEU A 124 1.41 5.04 9.34
C LEU A 124 2.64 4.83 8.47
N GLU A 125 2.61 3.77 7.68
CA GLU A 125 3.54 3.50 6.60
C GLU A 125 2.80 2.93 5.40
N THR A 126 3.37 3.11 4.21
CA THR A 126 2.90 2.46 3.00
C THR A 126 3.86 1.31 2.68
N LEU A 127 3.32 0.10 2.60
CA LEU A 127 4.08 -1.11 2.27
C LEU A 127 4.40 -1.15 0.76
N ASP A 128 5.32 -2.02 0.36
CA ASP A 128 5.74 -2.19 -1.05
C ASP A 128 4.58 -2.56 -1.98
N ASN A 129 3.54 -3.22 -1.45
CA ASN A 129 2.31 -3.53 -2.20
C ASN A 129 1.34 -2.34 -2.33
N GLY A 130 1.70 -1.16 -1.83
CA GLY A 130 0.91 0.06 -1.86
C GLY A 130 -0.16 0.18 -0.77
N LEU A 131 -0.27 -0.78 0.16
CA LEU A 131 -1.19 -0.72 1.30
C LEU A 131 -0.65 0.21 2.38
N THR A 132 -1.47 1.14 2.83
CA THR A 132 -1.19 2.02 3.97
C THR A 132 -1.74 1.42 5.27
N THR A 133 -0.86 1.20 6.24
CA THR A 133 -1.13 0.51 7.51
C THR A 133 -0.41 1.22 8.65
N VAL A 134 -0.66 0.82 9.90
CA VAL A 134 0.08 1.34 11.05
C VAL A 134 1.59 1.08 10.92
N LYS A 135 2.39 2.06 11.35
CA LYS A 135 3.83 1.94 11.38
C LYS A 135 4.27 1.09 12.56
N LEU A 136 4.91 -0.04 12.28
CA LEU A 136 5.43 -0.96 13.31
C LEU A 136 6.96 -1.06 13.28
N ILE A 137 7.53 -1.59 14.35
CA ILE A 137 8.97 -1.84 14.47
C ILE A 137 9.20 -3.33 14.62
N GLY A 138 10.11 -3.86 13.79
CA GLY A 138 10.41 -5.29 13.73
C GLY A 138 9.37 -6.10 12.95
N LYS A 139 9.68 -7.38 12.72
CA LYS A 139 8.82 -8.30 11.95
C LYS A 139 7.73 -8.96 12.80
N LEU A 140 7.98 -9.13 14.10
CA LEU A 140 7.12 -9.91 15.00
C LEU A 140 5.65 -9.44 14.99
N LEU A 141 5.40 -8.17 15.31
CA LEU A 141 4.03 -7.66 15.37
C LEU A 141 3.35 -7.74 14.01
N ARG A 142 4.07 -7.42 12.93
CA ARG A 142 3.53 -7.47 11.57
C ARG A 142 3.11 -8.88 11.14
N GLU A 143 3.91 -9.89 11.47
CA GLU A 143 3.66 -11.27 11.06
C GLU A 143 2.60 -11.95 11.92
N LYS A 144 2.48 -11.58 13.20
CA LYS A 144 1.63 -12.29 14.17
C LYS A 144 0.26 -11.64 14.37
N ILE A 145 0.15 -10.33 14.21
CA ILE A 145 -1.08 -9.61 14.55
C ILE A 145 -1.33 -8.40 13.64
N THR A 146 -2.53 -8.34 13.09
CA THR A 146 -3.01 -7.12 12.43
C THR A 146 -3.54 -6.16 13.49
N ILE A 147 -2.73 -5.16 13.87
CA ILE A 147 -3.05 -4.23 14.96
C ILE A 147 -4.39 -3.52 14.72
N GLU A 148 -4.64 -3.04 13.50
CA GLU A 148 -5.92 -2.43 13.13
C GLU A 148 -7.10 -3.37 13.32
N GLY A 149 -6.87 -4.69 13.23
CA GLY A 149 -7.86 -5.73 13.53
C GLY A 149 -8.42 -5.66 14.95
N LEU A 150 -7.69 -5.07 15.90
CA LEU A 150 -8.10 -4.91 17.30
C LEU A 150 -9.04 -3.73 17.55
N PHE A 151 -9.28 -2.90 16.53
CA PHE A 151 -10.06 -1.67 16.62
C PHE A 151 -11.30 -1.76 15.74
N THR A 152 -12.44 -1.28 16.22
CA THR A 152 -13.67 -1.18 15.40
C THR A 152 -13.67 0.10 14.57
N VAL A 153 -13.08 1.17 15.11
CA VAL A 153 -12.91 2.48 14.46
C VAL A 153 -11.43 2.73 14.23
N VAL A 154 -11.05 2.88 12.96
CA VAL A 154 -9.73 3.25 12.48
C VAL A 154 -9.89 4.41 11.50
N LEU A 155 -9.42 5.59 11.89
CA LEU A 155 -9.44 6.79 11.05
C LEU A 155 -8.04 7.11 10.56
N ARG A 156 -7.94 7.82 9.43
CA ARG A 156 -6.66 8.32 8.91
C ARG A 156 -6.66 9.83 8.79
N THR A 157 -5.63 10.49 9.29
CA THR A 157 -5.47 11.93 9.05
C THR A 157 -5.05 12.22 7.61
N GLY A 158 -5.51 13.33 7.05
CA GLY A 158 -5.07 13.83 5.75
C GLY A 158 -4.92 15.35 5.72
N VAL A 159 -4.13 15.83 4.76
CA VAL A 159 -4.04 17.26 4.44
C VAL A 159 -4.48 17.43 2.98
N ASN A 160 -5.47 18.28 2.76
CA ASN A 160 -5.88 18.68 1.41
C ASN A 160 -6.18 20.17 1.40
N GLU A 161 -5.70 20.91 0.39
CA GLU A 161 -5.89 22.35 0.26
C GLU A 161 -5.61 23.13 1.57
N ALA A 162 -4.52 22.77 2.25
CA ALA A 162 -4.09 23.33 3.55
C ALA A 162 -5.07 23.14 4.72
N LYS A 163 -6.08 22.29 4.57
CA LYS A 163 -6.99 21.86 5.64
C LYS A 163 -6.66 20.46 6.11
N TYR A 164 -6.89 20.22 7.41
CA TYR A 164 -6.68 18.93 8.07
C TYR A 164 -7.99 18.16 8.16
N TYR A 165 -7.95 16.88 7.80
CA TYR A 165 -9.13 16.01 7.77
C TYR A 165 -8.88 14.70 8.52
N PHE A 166 -9.98 14.07 8.95
CA PHE A 166 -10.02 12.63 9.16
C PHE A 166 -10.75 11.95 8.01
N TYR A 167 -10.11 10.96 7.39
CA TYR A 167 -10.73 10.00 6.49
C TYR A 167 -11.37 8.89 7.32
N THR A 168 -12.65 8.68 7.09
CA THR A 168 -13.51 7.78 7.89
C THR A 168 -13.76 6.43 7.24
N GLN A 169 -13.52 6.32 5.93
CA GLN A 169 -13.79 5.11 5.16
C GLN A 169 -12.55 4.60 4.44
N ASN A 170 -12.48 3.27 4.27
CA ASN A 170 -11.40 2.59 3.56
C ASN A 170 -11.25 3.08 2.11
N SER A 171 -10.07 3.58 1.71
CA SER A 171 -9.83 4.06 0.34
C SER A 171 -9.59 2.96 -0.72
N GLY A 172 -9.57 1.69 -0.29
CA GLY A 172 -9.11 0.54 -1.08
C GLY A 172 -7.59 0.37 -1.06
N LYS A 173 -6.86 1.30 -0.43
CA LYS A 173 -5.39 1.30 -0.29
C LYS A 173 -4.92 1.59 1.13
N ASP A 174 -5.83 1.64 2.09
CA ASP A 174 -5.52 1.82 3.50
C ASP A 174 -6.32 0.83 4.36
N THR A 175 -6.04 0.82 5.66
CA THR A 175 -6.75 -0.01 6.66
C THR A 175 -7.83 0.78 7.42
N VAL A 176 -8.24 1.95 6.91
CA VAL A 176 -9.31 2.78 7.52
C VAL A 176 -10.61 1.98 7.55
N LYS A 177 -11.32 2.08 8.67
CA LYS A 177 -12.62 1.43 8.86
C LYS A 177 -13.43 2.14 9.93
N SER A 178 -14.73 2.21 9.72
CA SER A 178 -15.70 2.61 10.72
C SER A 178 -16.95 1.75 10.55
N PRO A 179 -17.77 1.58 11.60
CA PRO A 179 -19.08 0.97 11.47
C PRO A 179 -19.92 1.61 10.38
N LEU A 180 -20.75 0.78 9.74
CA LEU A 180 -21.69 1.24 8.74
C LEU A 180 -22.68 2.24 9.37
N GLY A 181 -22.87 3.38 8.72
CA GLY A 181 -23.77 4.44 9.19
C GLY A 181 -23.18 5.38 10.25
N MET A 182 -21.99 5.09 10.81
CA MET A 182 -21.38 5.99 11.81
C MET A 182 -20.91 7.31 11.20
N PHE A 183 -20.32 7.28 9.99
CA PHE A 183 -19.90 8.47 9.27
C PHE A 183 -20.47 8.44 7.87
N THR A 184 -21.17 9.50 7.48
CA THR A 184 -21.76 9.67 6.15
C THR A 184 -20.72 10.16 5.15
N ALA A 185 -19.96 11.20 5.52
CA ALA A 185 -18.90 11.79 4.70
C ALA A 185 -17.63 10.93 4.69
N TYR A 186 -16.90 10.93 3.57
CA TYR A 186 -15.60 10.27 3.43
C TYR A 186 -14.50 10.97 4.24
N ALA A 187 -14.51 12.30 4.22
CA ALA A 187 -13.63 13.15 5.00
C ALA A 187 -14.44 14.15 5.82
N ILE A 188 -14.04 14.26 7.08
CA ILE A 188 -14.57 15.20 8.07
C ILE A 188 -13.45 16.08 8.58
N ASP A 189 -13.80 17.24 9.15
CA ASP A 189 -12.84 18.09 9.83
C ASP A 189 -12.03 17.30 10.88
N ASN A 190 -10.74 17.66 11.00
CA ASN A 190 -9.83 17.05 11.96
C ASN A 190 -10.16 17.51 13.39
N ASP A 191 -11.26 17.04 13.96
CA ASP A 191 -11.68 17.35 15.33
C ASP A 191 -11.99 16.05 16.09
N LEU A 192 -11.17 15.75 17.10
CA LEU A 192 -11.35 14.54 17.88
C LEU A 192 -12.59 14.60 18.77
N ASN A 193 -12.99 15.79 19.23
CA ASN A 193 -14.16 15.94 20.08
C ASN A 193 -15.43 15.50 19.35
N TYR A 194 -15.58 15.93 18.09
CA TYR A 194 -16.66 15.47 17.21
C TYR A 194 -16.63 13.95 17.00
N VAL A 195 -15.46 13.37 16.74
CA VAL A 195 -15.32 11.92 16.53
C VAL A 195 -15.77 11.14 17.76
N VAL A 196 -15.38 11.59 18.95
CA VAL A 196 -15.77 10.96 20.23
C VAL A 196 -17.26 11.10 20.47
N ASP A 197 -17.85 12.28 20.24
CA ASP A 197 -19.31 12.48 20.33
C ASP A 197 -20.07 11.57 19.37
N LYS A 198 -19.60 11.42 18.13
CA LYS A 198 -20.22 10.53 17.14
C LYS A 198 -20.16 9.06 17.56
N ILE A 199 -19.05 8.64 18.15
CA ILE A 199 -18.88 7.28 18.69
C ILE A 199 -19.81 7.06 19.89
N ARG A 200 -19.93 8.03 20.79
CA ARG A 200 -20.84 7.95 21.94
C ARG A 200 -22.29 7.87 21.50
N ASN A 201 -22.72 8.69 20.54
CA ASN A 201 -24.06 8.61 19.97
C ASN A 201 -24.31 7.25 19.29
N TYR A 202 -23.40 6.79 18.42
CA TYR A 202 -23.59 5.53 17.68
C TYR A 202 -23.69 4.28 18.57
N TYR A 203 -22.97 4.26 19.69
CA TYR A 203 -22.95 3.13 20.63
C TYR A 203 -23.73 3.40 21.92
N GLU A 204 -24.44 4.54 22.00
CA GLU A 204 -25.22 4.96 23.18
C GLU A 204 -24.39 4.93 24.48
N LEU A 205 -23.17 5.46 24.44
CA LEU A 205 -22.22 5.41 25.55
C LEU A 205 -22.40 6.61 26.49
N GLY A 206 -22.83 6.33 27.71
CA GLY A 206 -22.91 7.33 28.79
C GLY A 206 -23.82 8.51 28.42
N ASP A 207 -23.33 9.73 28.64
CA ASP A 207 -23.99 10.95 28.16
C ASP A 207 -23.63 11.19 26.69
N TYR A 208 -24.63 11.07 25.80
CA TYR A 208 -24.47 11.25 24.36
C TYR A 208 -25.50 12.22 23.79
N LYS A 209 -25.12 12.86 22.67
CA LYS A 209 -25.99 13.77 21.91
C LYS A 209 -27.06 12.98 21.15
N SER A 210 -28.21 13.61 20.93
CA SER A 210 -29.28 12.99 20.14
C SER A 210 -28.90 12.86 18.66
N ASP A 211 -29.60 11.99 17.93
CA ASP A 211 -29.38 11.83 16.48
C ASP A 211 -29.59 13.14 15.72
N ASP A 212 -30.56 13.97 16.14
CA ASP A 212 -30.82 15.26 15.51
C ASP A 212 -29.66 16.24 15.72
N GLU A 213 -29.12 16.32 16.94
CA GLU A 213 -27.94 17.12 17.25
C GLU A 213 -26.71 16.66 16.47
N MET A 214 -26.53 15.34 16.37
CA MET A 214 -25.42 14.75 15.61
C MET A 214 -25.58 14.93 14.11
N ASN A 215 -26.79 14.87 13.56
CA ASN A 215 -27.04 15.11 12.14
C ASN A 215 -26.70 16.55 11.74
N VAL A 216 -26.97 17.53 12.62
CA VAL A 216 -26.55 18.92 12.41
C VAL A 216 -25.01 19.03 12.46
N ALA A 217 -24.37 18.37 13.42
CA ALA A 217 -22.91 18.36 13.52
C ALA A 217 -22.24 17.71 12.30
N ASP A 218 -22.78 16.59 11.81
CA ASP A 218 -22.31 15.88 10.61
C ASP A 218 -22.27 16.82 9.40
N GLN A 219 -23.33 17.60 9.18
CA GLN A 219 -23.40 18.56 8.07
C GLN A 219 -22.37 19.69 8.20
N ALA A 220 -22.06 20.11 9.41
CA ALA A 220 -21.10 21.19 9.66
C ALA A 220 -19.65 20.77 9.44
N VAL A 221 -19.31 19.51 9.72
CA VAL A 221 -17.92 18.99 9.63
C VAL A 221 -17.65 18.19 8.36
N ALA A 222 -18.68 17.83 7.60
CA ALA A 222 -18.52 17.10 6.34
C ALA A 222 -17.77 17.95 5.31
N SER A 223 -16.79 17.33 4.65
CA SER A 223 -16.12 17.93 3.49
C SER A 223 -16.68 17.37 2.18
N ASP A 224 -16.54 18.15 1.11
CA ASP A 224 -16.91 17.74 -0.26
C ASP A 224 -15.89 16.78 -0.90
N LEU A 225 -14.92 16.27 -0.12
CA LEU A 225 -13.91 15.37 -0.65
C LEU A 225 -14.51 14.00 -0.98
N GLU A 226 -14.52 13.68 -2.27
CA GLU A 226 -14.93 12.37 -2.74
C GLU A 226 -13.92 11.29 -2.34
N LYS A 227 -14.47 10.13 -1.99
CA LYS A 227 -13.69 8.91 -1.79
C LYS A 227 -12.95 8.56 -3.09
N PRO A 228 -11.62 8.35 -3.06
CA PRO A 228 -10.89 7.98 -4.26
C PRO A 228 -11.41 6.64 -4.79
N ASP A 229 -11.58 6.54 -6.11
CA ASP A 229 -11.88 5.26 -6.76
C ASP A 229 -10.77 4.26 -6.41
N SER A 230 -11.15 3.06 -5.98
CA SER A 230 -10.22 1.96 -5.67
C SER A 230 -9.32 1.64 -6.87
N LYS A 231 -9.73 1.99 -8.10
CA LYS A 231 -8.94 1.88 -9.34
C LYS A 231 -8.07 3.11 -9.66
N GLY A 232 -7.97 4.09 -8.77
CA GLY A 232 -7.05 5.23 -8.87
C GLY A 232 -7.39 6.26 -9.96
N ARG A 233 -8.61 6.23 -10.51
CA ARG A 233 -9.03 7.22 -11.50
C ARG A 233 -9.46 8.49 -10.77
N ARG A 234 -8.58 9.50 -10.72
CA ARG A 234 -8.93 10.84 -10.22
C ARG A 234 -10.15 11.36 -11.01
N THR A 235 -11.29 11.56 -10.34
CA THR A 235 -12.41 12.33 -10.87
C THR A 235 -11.90 13.75 -11.09
N ARG A 236 -11.66 14.12 -12.35
CA ARG A 236 -11.26 15.49 -12.70
C ARG A 236 -12.50 16.36 -12.49
N GLY A 237 -12.42 17.25 -11.52
CA GLY A 237 -13.55 17.97 -10.92
C GLY A 237 -14.55 18.57 -11.90
N LYS A 238 -15.82 18.49 -11.51
CA LYS A 238 -16.92 19.32 -12.02
C LYS A 238 -16.61 20.77 -11.64
N LYS A 239 -16.16 21.57 -12.60
CA LYS A 239 -16.02 23.01 -12.41
C LYS A 239 -17.43 23.61 -12.39
N ALA A 240 -17.76 24.29 -11.30
CA ALA A 240 -19.03 24.98 -11.09
C ALA A 240 -19.35 25.95 -12.23
N GLU A 241 -20.59 25.89 -12.70
CA GLU A 241 -21.19 26.87 -13.60
C GLU A 241 -21.38 28.18 -12.82
N SER A 242 -20.62 29.21 -13.19
CA SER A 242 -20.96 30.58 -12.85
C SER A 242 -21.68 31.20 -14.06
N ALA A 243 -22.97 31.46 -13.88
CA ALA A 243 -23.83 32.14 -14.83
C ALA A 243 -23.41 33.60 -15.02
N THR A 244 -23.29 34.03 -16.28
CA THR A 244 -23.75 35.35 -16.74
C THR A 244 -23.94 35.33 -18.27
N PRO A 245 -24.99 35.97 -18.81
CA PRO A 245 -25.44 35.77 -20.19
C PRO A 245 -24.87 36.85 -21.12
N THR A 246 -24.42 36.45 -22.31
CA THR A 246 -24.30 37.35 -23.46
C THR A 246 -24.64 36.60 -24.74
N ASP A 247 -25.69 37.07 -25.41
CA ASP A 247 -26.19 36.65 -26.71
C ASP A 247 -25.12 36.81 -27.81
N ALA A 248 -24.80 35.71 -28.51
CA ALA A 248 -24.48 35.68 -29.93
C ALA A 248 -24.50 34.21 -30.43
N PRO A 249 -24.91 33.93 -31.68
CA PRO A 249 -25.45 32.63 -32.08
C PRO A 249 -24.38 31.54 -32.16
N GLU A 250 -24.80 30.35 -31.71
CA GLU A 250 -24.06 29.09 -31.81
C GLU A 250 -23.52 28.82 -33.23
N GLU A 251 -22.21 28.63 -33.36
CA GLU A 251 -21.66 27.64 -34.29
C GLU A 251 -21.06 26.50 -33.46
N LYS A 252 -21.85 25.42 -33.32
CA LYS A 252 -21.42 24.17 -32.68
C LYS A 252 -20.38 23.48 -33.56
N THR A 253 -19.11 23.81 -33.41
CA THR A 253 -18.02 22.89 -33.75
C THR A 253 -17.73 22.02 -32.54
N GLY A 254 -18.52 20.93 -32.40
CA GLY A 254 -18.18 19.87 -31.48
C GLY A 254 -16.76 19.38 -31.80
N ARG A 255 -15.82 19.49 -30.87
CA ARG A 255 -14.50 18.86 -30.98
C ARG A 255 -14.69 17.35 -30.95
N THR A 256 -14.96 16.76 -32.10
CA THR A 256 -14.76 15.34 -32.38
C THR A 256 -13.29 15.04 -32.14
N ARG A 257 -12.99 14.14 -31.18
CA ARG A 257 -11.63 13.65 -30.97
C ARG A 257 -11.27 12.78 -32.18
N LYS A 258 -10.31 13.24 -33.01
CA LYS A 258 -9.79 12.49 -34.15
C LYS A 258 -9.24 11.13 -33.69
N SER A 259 -9.51 10.08 -34.45
CA SER A 259 -9.01 8.74 -34.17
C SER A 259 -7.49 8.65 -34.42
N ARG A 260 -6.82 7.61 -33.89
CA ARG A 260 -5.38 7.42 -34.10
C ARG A 260 -5.02 7.30 -35.59
N ALA A 261 -5.83 6.58 -36.35
CA ALA A 261 -5.66 6.40 -37.79
C ALA A 261 -5.81 7.74 -38.54
N GLU A 262 -6.78 8.56 -38.16
CA GLU A 262 -6.96 9.90 -38.75
C GLU A 262 -5.75 10.80 -38.49
N VAL A 263 -5.21 10.80 -37.26
CA VAL A 263 -4.04 11.62 -36.91
C VAL A 263 -2.78 11.13 -37.63
N GLN A 264 -2.64 9.82 -37.84
CA GLN A 264 -1.52 9.27 -38.61
C GLN A 264 -1.60 9.62 -40.09
N ALA A 265 -2.77 9.43 -40.72
CA ALA A 265 -2.99 9.79 -42.12
C ALA A 265 -2.80 11.29 -42.37
N GLU A 266 -3.27 12.15 -41.46
CA GLU A 266 -3.08 13.61 -41.57
C GLU A 266 -1.60 14.00 -41.42
N ASN A 267 -0.84 13.32 -40.56
CA ASN A 267 0.60 13.55 -40.44
C ASN A 267 1.37 13.06 -41.67
N GLU A 268 1.01 11.90 -42.23
CA GLU A 268 1.60 11.37 -43.46
C GLU A 268 1.35 12.31 -44.64
N GLN A 269 0.13 12.83 -44.76
CA GLN A 269 -0.21 13.81 -45.79
C GLN A 269 0.59 15.10 -45.63
N LYS A 270 0.70 15.63 -44.41
CA LYS A 270 1.53 16.81 -44.13
C LYS A 270 3.01 16.60 -44.44
N MET A 271 3.53 15.39 -44.22
CA MET A 271 4.89 15.03 -44.58
C MET A 271 5.07 14.93 -46.10
N SER A 272 4.09 14.38 -46.81
CA SER A 272 4.07 14.33 -48.27
C SER A 272 4.07 15.75 -48.86
N ASP A 273 3.18 16.62 -48.39
CA ASP A 273 3.10 18.02 -48.83
C ASP A 273 4.40 18.78 -48.52
N TYR A 274 5.04 18.49 -47.39
CA TYR A 274 6.34 19.07 -47.04
C TYR A 274 7.45 18.61 -47.99
N MET A 275 7.49 17.33 -48.37
CA MET A 275 8.47 16.83 -49.34
C MET A 275 8.25 17.48 -50.71
N GLU A 276 7.00 17.54 -51.19
CA GLU A 276 6.68 18.17 -52.46
C GLU A 276 7.04 19.67 -52.48
N ASN A 277 6.85 20.37 -51.35
CA ASN A 277 7.26 21.77 -51.22
C ASN A 277 8.78 21.95 -51.17
N ARG A 278 9.55 20.99 -50.63
CA ARG A 278 11.01 20.99 -50.69
C ARG A 278 11.50 20.80 -52.11
N ASP A 279 10.94 19.84 -52.84
CA ASP A 279 11.33 19.56 -54.22
C ASP A 279 11.03 20.78 -55.12
N LYS A 280 9.84 21.39 -54.98
CA LYS A 280 9.50 22.63 -55.69
C LYS A 280 10.42 23.80 -55.36
N ALA A 281 10.88 23.92 -54.11
CA ALA A 281 11.80 24.99 -53.71
C ALA A 281 13.19 24.79 -54.33
N ILE A 282 13.65 23.53 -54.44
CA ILE A 282 14.90 23.18 -55.11
C ILE A 282 14.79 23.44 -56.62
N ASP A 283 13.71 22.99 -57.27
CA ASP A 283 13.47 23.20 -58.71
C ASP A 283 13.40 24.69 -59.09
N GLN A 284 12.84 25.53 -58.22
CA GLN A 284 12.80 26.98 -58.43
C GLN A 284 14.15 27.67 -58.22
N ALA A 285 14.97 27.17 -57.29
CA ALA A 285 16.31 27.70 -57.03
C ALA A 285 17.32 27.32 -58.13
N PHE A 286 17.12 26.16 -58.77
CA PHE A 286 18.00 25.62 -59.81
C PHE A 286 17.22 25.24 -61.08
N PRO A 287 16.65 26.21 -61.81
CA PRO A 287 15.78 25.92 -62.95
C PRO A 287 16.56 25.26 -64.09
N GLY A 288 16.18 24.03 -64.44
CA GLY A 288 16.71 23.30 -65.61
C GLY A 288 18.10 22.67 -65.43
N GLN A 289 18.58 22.52 -64.19
CA GLN A 289 19.78 21.73 -63.89
C GLN A 289 19.39 20.29 -63.54
N GLU A 290 19.95 19.30 -64.25
CA GLU A 290 19.70 17.88 -63.95
C GLU A 290 20.50 17.39 -62.73
N GLU A 291 21.60 18.06 -62.38
CA GLU A 291 22.42 17.75 -61.21
C GLU A 291 22.72 19.04 -60.44
N VAL A 292 22.30 19.07 -59.17
CA VAL A 292 22.57 20.16 -58.23
C VAL A 292 23.51 19.63 -57.13
N PRO A 293 24.57 20.37 -56.75
CA PRO A 293 25.43 20.00 -55.64
C PRO A 293 24.64 19.78 -54.34
N PHE A 294 24.91 18.68 -53.64
CA PHE A 294 24.16 18.22 -52.47
C PHE A 294 24.04 19.29 -51.38
N ASP A 295 25.12 19.99 -51.08
CA ASP A 295 25.15 21.00 -50.01
C ASP A 295 24.27 22.22 -50.35
N GLU A 296 24.23 22.63 -51.62
CA GLU A 296 23.43 23.77 -52.07
C GLU A 296 21.92 23.42 -52.14
N ALA A 297 21.59 22.18 -52.50
CA ALA A 297 20.22 21.67 -52.44
C ALA A 297 19.70 21.57 -51.00
N MET A 298 20.55 21.16 -50.05
CA MET A 298 20.21 21.10 -48.62
C MET A 298 19.93 22.50 -48.05
N ASP A 299 20.74 23.50 -48.37
CA ASP A 299 20.57 24.89 -47.92
C ASP A 299 19.24 25.52 -48.38
N VAL A 300 18.75 25.12 -49.56
CA VAL A 300 17.42 25.54 -50.06
C VAL A 300 16.31 24.76 -49.38
N ALA A 301 16.49 23.45 -49.23
CA ALA A 301 15.51 22.55 -48.63
C ALA A 301 15.27 22.83 -47.13
N ASP A 302 16.26 23.33 -46.41
CA ASP A 302 16.17 23.69 -44.99
C ASP A 302 15.43 25.01 -44.74
N LYS A 303 15.21 25.83 -45.79
CA LYS A 303 14.39 27.05 -45.70
C LYS A 303 12.89 26.76 -45.78
N VAL A 304 12.49 25.53 -46.14
CA VAL A 304 11.07 25.14 -46.17
C VAL A 304 10.57 24.87 -44.75
N PRO A 305 9.48 25.52 -44.30
CA PRO A 305 8.95 25.33 -42.96
C PRO A 305 8.50 23.89 -42.70
N LYS A 306 8.95 23.32 -41.58
CA LYS A 306 8.57 21.96 -41.17
C LYS A 306 7.08 21.89 -40.77
N PRO A 307 6.35 20.83 -41.16
CA PRO A 307 4.94 20.69 -40.85
C PRO A 307 4.72 20.44 -39.35
N ASP A 308 3.60 20.96 -38.82
CA ASP A 308 3.19 20.71 -37.43
C ASP A 308 2.48 19.35 -37.30
N LEU A 309 3.24 18.37 -36.81
CA LEU A 309 2.80 16.97 -36.66
C LEU A 309 2.15 16.76 -35.29
N GLN A 310 0.95 16.20 -35.28
CA GLN A 310 0.23 15.91 -34.04
C GLN A 310 0.63 14.54 -33.49
N LYS A 311 0.87 14.42 -32.19
CA LYS A 311 1.16 13.12 -31.58
C LYS A 311 -0.09 12.22 -31.63
N PRO A 312 -0.03 11.04 -32.28
CA PRO A 312 -1.18 10.15 -32.34
C PRO A 312 -1.60 9.65 -30.94
N PRO A 313 -2.90 9.58 -30.63
CA PRO A 313 -3.42 9.03 -29.39
C PRO A 313 -2.91 7.61 -29.06
N ARG A 314 -2.85 7.28 -27.76
CA ARG A 314 -2.40 5.95 -27.29
C ARG A 314 -3.33 4.86 -27.83
N ARG A 315 -2.74 3.77 -28.36
CA ARG A 315 -3.48 2.64 -28.96
C ARG A 315 -4.61 2.15 -28.04
N THR A 316 -5.75 1.84 -28.63
CA THR A 316 -6.86 1.22 -27.90
C THR A 316 -6.57 -0.26 -27.64
N ARG A 317 -7.29 -0.89 -26.69
CA ARG A 317 -7.16 -2.34 -26.42
C ARG A 317 -7.55 -3.19 -27.64
N LYS A 318 -8.47 -2.68 -28.48
CA LYS A 318 -8.91 -3.33 -29.72
C LYS A 318 -7.82 -3.33 -30.79
N GLU A 319 -7.13 -2.20 -30.97
CA GLU A 319 -5.98 -2.07 -31.89
C GLU A 319 -4.80 -2.97 -31.50
N ARG A 320 -4.46 -3.03 -30.20
CA ARG A 320 -3.38 -3.91 -29.72
C ARG A 320 -3.66 -5.42 -29.92
N ASN A 321 -4.94 -5.80 -29.94
CA ASN A 321 -5.31 -7.19 -30.16
C ASN A 321 -5.34 -7.55 -31.66
N ALA A 322 -5.56 -6.57 -32.55
CA ALA A 322 -5.56 -6.79 -34.00
C ALA A 322 -4.13 -6.94 -34.58
N GLU A 323 -3.14 -6.20 -34.07
CA GLU A 323 -1.73 -6.37 -34.46
C GLU A 323 -1.12 -7.69 -33.96
N LYS A 324 -1.64 -8.28 -32.87
CA LYS A 324 -1.21 -9.60 -32.40
C LYS A 324 -1.56 -10.75 -33.36
N SER A 325 -2.46 -10.50 -34.32
CA SER A 325 -2.89 -11.47 -35.34
C SER A 325 -2.24 -11.25 -36.71
N GLU A 326 -1.38 -10.25 -36.88
CA GLU A 326 -0.57 -10.11 -38.10
C GLU A 326 0.88 -10.56 -37.83
N PRO A 327 1.51 -11.32 -38.75
CA PRO A 327 2.93 -11.64 -38.62
C PRO A 327 3.74 -10.39 -38.94
N VAL A 328 4.22 -9.72 -37.90
CA VAL A 328 5.17 -8.61 -38.05
C VAL A 328 6.56 -9.21 -38.29
N GLN A 329 7.05 -9.13 -39.53
CA GLN A 329 8.48 -9.16 -39.82
C GLN A 329 9.04 -7.78 -39.43
N ASP A 330 9.45 -7.62 -38.17
CA ASP A 330 10.22 -6.45 -37.74
C ASP A 330 11.70 -6.82 -37.73
N GLY A 331 12.46 -6.18 -38.61
CA GLY A 331 13.85 -6.48 -38.93
C GLY A 331 14.87 -6.01 -37.89
N THR A 332 14.65 -6.31 -36.61
CA THR A 332 15.67 -6.14 -35.56
C THR A 332 15.55 -7.25 -34.51
N THR A 333 16.20 -8.39 -34.76
CA THR A 333 16.40 -9.44 -33.76
C THR A 333 17.48 -9.01 -32.77
N ASN A 334 17.08 -8.70 -31.53
CA ASN A 334 17.94 -8.93 -30.36
C ASN A 334 17.95 -10.44 -30.13
N THR A 335 19.11 -11.06 -30.30
CA THR A 335 19.30 -12.53 -30.36
C THR A 335 19.67 -13.12 -28.99
N ASP A 336 19.37 -12.41 -27.89
CA ASP A 336 20.08 -12.68 -26.62
C ASP A 336 19.19 -13.20 -25.48
N SER A 337 17.88 -13.39 -25.71
CA SER A 337 16.97 -13.92 -24.69
C SER A 337 15.96 -14.90 -25.27
N GLU A 338 15.93 -16.11 -24.72
CA GLU A 338 15.04 -17.20 -25.13
C GLU A 338 14.11 -17.58 -23.96
N SER A 339 12.84 -17.23 -24.09
CA SER A 339 11.78 -17.55 -23.13
C SER A 339 10.78 -18.51 -23.73
N VAL A 340 10.49 -19.63 -23.06
CA VAL A 340 9.58 -20.67 -23.54
C VAL A 340 8.40 -20.82 -22.59
N THR A 341 7.19 -21.00 -23.13
CA THR A 341 6.01 -21.37 -22.34
C THR A 341 5.87 -22.88 -22.32
N LEU A 342 5.75 -23.48 -21.14
CA LEU A 342 5.82 -24.93 -20.98
C LEU A 342 4.48 -25.61 -21.30
N ASP A 343 4.52 -26.61 -22.16
CA ASP A 343 3.35 -27.44 -22.52
C ASP A 343 3.08 -28.57 -21.52
N ALA A 344 4.06 -28.88 -20.65
CA ALA A 344 3.99 -29.91 -19.61
C ALA A 344 4.88 -29.55 -18.41
N ASP A 345 4.65 -30.21 -17.27
CA ASP A 345 5.48 -30.06 -16.07
C ASP A 345 6.92 -30.49 -16.37
N THR A 346 7.87 -29.57 -16.18
CA THR A 346 9.27 -29.74 -16.59
C THR A 346 10.21 -29.40 -15.42
N TYR A 347 11.31 -30.13 -15.30
CA TYR A 347 12.30 -29.97 -14.23
C TYR A 347 13.50 -29.17 -14.74
N PHE A 348 14.02 -28.29 -13.89
CA PHE A 348 15.13 -27.39 -14.21
C PHE A 348 16.21 -27.42 -13.14
N TYR A 349 17.45 -27.27 -13.57
CA TYR A 349 18.59 -26.92 -12.73
C TYR A 349 18.94 -25.45 -12.95
N VAL A 350 19.16 -24.72 -11.85
CA VAL A 350 19.55 -23.30 -11.84
C VAL A 350 21.01 -23.22 -11.42
N PRO A 351 21.96 -23.02 -12.37
CA PRO A 351 23.39 -23.06 -12.06
C PRO A 351 23.85 -21.98 -11.08
N ALA A 352 23.20 -20.80 -11.09
CA ALA A 352 23.59 -19.67 -10.25
C ALA A 352 23.40 -19.94 -8.75
N ASP A 353 22.37 -20.70 -8.39
CA ASP A 353 21.98 -20.95 -7.00
C ASP A 353 22.25 -22.40 -6.55
N ASP A 354 22.87 -23.22 -7.41
CA ASP A 354 22.99 -24.69 -7.29
C ASP A 354 21.69 -25.35 -6.82
N ASN A 355 20.57 -24.98 -7.47
CA ASN A 355 19.23 -25.35 -7.03
C ASN A 355 18.44 -26.08 -8.12
N TYR A 356 17.49 -26.90 -7.70
CA TYR A 356 16.66 -27.74 -8.56
C TYR A 356 15.19 -27.34 -8.39
N VAL A 357 14.52 -26.93 -9.48
CA VAL A 357 13.13 -26.44 -9.46
C VAL A 357 12.26 -27.16 -10.48
N MET A 358 10.99 -27.37 -10.15
CA MET A 358 9.97 -27.89 -11.08
C MET A 358 9.01 -26.76 -11.44
N LYS A 359 8.74 -26.57 -12.73
CA LYS A 359 7.77 -25.60 -13.25
C LYS A 359 6.60 -26.31 -13.89
N HIS A 360 5.43 -25.70 -13.81
CA HIS A 360 4.19 -26.33 -14.25
C HIS A 360 3.82 -25.93 -15.67
N ARG A 361 2.98 -26.76 -16.30
CA ARG A 361 2.35 -26.43 -17.58
C ARG A 361 1.70 -25.03 -17.54
N GLY A 362 2.05 -24.19 -18.51
CA GLY A 362 1.56 -22.82 -18.65
C GLY A 362 2.47 -21.75 -18.05
N ASP A 363 3.54 -22.15 -17.34
CA ASP A 363 4.56 -21.21 -16.88
C ASP A 363 5.46 -20.77 -18.05
N THR A 364 5.80 -19.49 -18.10
CA THR A 364 6.83 -18.95 -19.00
C THR A 364 8.17 -18.96 -18.25
N VAL A 365 9.18 -19.59 -18.84
CA VAL A 365 10.51 -19.75 -18.25
C VAL A 365 11.56 -19.21 -19.21
N ASP A 366 12.48 -18.41 -18.68
CA ASP A 366 13.63 -17.90 -19.42
C ASP A 366 14.76 -18.93 -19.36
N LEU A 367 15.14 -19.49 -20.51
CA LEU A 367 16.23 -20.45 -20.64
C LEU A 367 17.58 -19.73 -20.77
N ILE A 368 17.58 -18.64 -21.54
CA ILE A 368 18.76 -17.81 -21.81
C ILE A 368 18.38 -16.35 -21.57
N VAL A 369 19.19 -15.65 -20.78
CA VAL A 369 19.10 -14.19 -20.57
C VAL A 369 20.49 -13.61 -20.81
N ASP A 370 20.59 -12.64 -21.72
CA ASP A 370 21.85 -11.98 -22.12
C ASP A 370 22.93 -12.98 -22.56
N GLY A 371 22.54 -14.06 -23.25
CA GLY A 371 23.45 -15.10 -23.74
C GLY A 371 23.97 -16.09 -22.67
N VAL A 372 23.45 -16.03 -21.44
CA VAL A 372 23.82 -16.94 -20.33
C VAL A 372 22.67 -17.92 -20.05
N GLU A 373 22.96 -19.22 -19.97
CA GLU A 373 21.99 -20.25 -19.57
C GLU A 373 21.58 -20.06 -18.10
N VAL A 374 20.34 -19.62 -17.87
CA VAL A 374 19.81 -19.37 -16.52
C VAL A 374 19.09 -20.61 -15.97
N MET A 375 18.45 -21.39 -16.83
CA MET A 375 17.76 -22.63 -16.45
C MET A 375 18.04 -23.74 -17.45
N LYS A 376 18.60 -24.85 -16.95
CA LYS A 376 18.86 -26.05 -17.75
C LYS A 376 17.75 -27.07 -17.53
N VAL A 377 17.10 -27.51 -18.60
CA VAL A 377 16.11 -28.60 -18.53
C VAL A 377 16.82 -29.89 -18.12
N ILE A 378 16.30 -30.57 -17.10
CA ILE A 378 16.82 -31.83 -16.57
C ILE A 378 15.73 -32.89 -16.49
N THR A 379 16.13 -34.14 -16.33
CA THR A 379 15.22 -35.25 -16.10
C THR A 379 14.73 -35.29 -14.65
N ARG A 380 13.61 -35.98 -14.42
CA ARG A 380 13.07 -36.21 -13.07
C ARG A 380 14.05 -36.99 -12.17
N GLU A 381 14.86 -37.87 -12.75
CA GLU A 381 15.86 -38.65 -12.03
C GLU A 381 17.01 -37.77 -11.55
N GLU A 382 17.51 -36.88 -12.42
CA GLU A 382 18.54 -35.89 -12.08
C GLU A 382 18.03 -34.89 -11.02
N PHE A 383 16.77 -34.47 -11.11
CA PHE A 383 16.14 -33.63 -10.11
C PHE A 383 16.11 -34.30 -8.71
N ASN A 384 15.69 -35.56 -8.65
CA ASN A 384 15.63 -36.30 -7.39
C ASN A 384 17.03 -36.58 -6.82
N ALA A 385 18.02 -36.86 -7.68
CA ALA A 385 19.42 -37.04 -7.27
C ALA A 385 20.03 -35.73 -6.74
N GLY A 386 19.76 -34.61 -7.41
CA GLY A 386 20.19 -33.27 -7.00
C GLY A 386 19.64 -32.86 -5.63
N ILE A 387 18.33 -33.04 -5.41
CA ILE A 387 17.70 -32.77 -4.11
C ILE A 387 18.29 -33.66 -3.01
N LYS A 388 18.55 -34.95 -3.28
CA LYS A 388 19.19 -35.84 -2.32
C LYS A 388 20.61 -35.39 -1.97
N ARG A 389 21.38 -34.90 -2.95
CA ARG A 389 22.73 -34.34 -2.71
C ARG A 389 22.67 -33.13 -1.79
N LEU A 390 21.80 -32.16 -2.10
CA LEU A 390 21.61 -30.95 -1.29
C LEU A 390 21.13 -31.26 0.13
N ALA A 391 20.30 -32.29 0.30
CA ALA A 391 19.83 -32.74 1.61
C ALA A 391 20.94 -33.41 2.45
N GLN A 392 21.86 -34.14 1.82
CA GLN A 392 23.00 -34.78 2.49
C GLN A 392 24.12 -33.80 2.84
N GLU A 393 24.39 -32.82 1.98
CA GLU A 393 25.37 -31.74 2.25
C GLU A 393 24.96 -30.88 3.47
N ASN A 394 23.65 -30.67 3.66
CA ASN A 394 23.13 -29.91 4.80
C ASN A 394 22.93 -30.73 6.08
N ASN A 395 23.26 -32.03 6.08
CA ASN A 395 23.08 -32.89 7.25
C ASN A 395 24.20 -33.97 7.35
N PRO A 396 25.39 -33.62 7.86
CA PRO A 396 26.49 -34.57 7.97
C PRO A 396 26.18 -35.63 9.04
N VAL A 397 26.16 -36.89 8.65
CA VAL A 397 26.06 -38.04 9.57
C VAL A 397 27.40 -38.16 10.32
N PRO A 398 27.42 -38.28 11.66
CA PRO A 398 28.66 -38.51 12.43
C PRO A 398 29.34 -39.82 12.03
N ALA A 399 30.68 -39.87 12.07
CA ALA A 399 31.50 -40.97 11.57
C ALA A 399 31.37 -42.32 12.32
N ASP A 400 30.47 -42.43 13.31
CA ASP A 400 30.35 -43.60 14.20
C ASP A 400 29.06 -44.41 14.03
N THR A 401 28.55 -44.54 12.80
CA THR A 401 27.49 -45.52 12.52
C THR A 401 27.87 -46.39 11.33
N GLN A 402 28.24 -47.64 11.63
CA GLN A 402 28.34 -48.70 10.64
C GLN A 402 27.02 -48.82 9.88
N THR A 403 27.05 -48.56 8.57
CA THR A 403 25.97 -48.91 7.64
C THR A 403 25.84 -50.44 7.54
N PRO A 404 24.63 -51.02 7.69
CA PRO A 404 24.29 -52.25 7.01
C PRO A 404 23.75 -51.94 5.61
N ALA A 405 24.08 -52.79 4.65
CA ALA A 405 23.60 -52.73 3.27
C ALA A 405 22.08 -52.92 3.17
N GLU A 406 21.45 -52.26 2.18
CA GLU A 406 20.04 -52.45 1.80
C GLU A 406 19.72 -53.91 1.41
N PRO A 407 18.43 -54.33 1.30
CA PRO A 407 17.17 -53.61 1.56
C PRO A 407 16.24 -54.33 2.58
N LEU A 408 15.32 -53.61 3.22
CA LEU A 408 14.17 -54.24 3.89
C LEU A 408 12.87 -53.74 3.30
N ASP A 409 12.38 -54.57 2.39
CA ASP A 409 11.00 -54.66 1.93
C ASP A 409 10.08 -54.92 3.14
N GLY A 410 9.00 -54.15 3.27
CA GLY A 410 7.86 -54.44 4.16
C GLY A 410 8.09 -54.34 5.68
N ALA A 411 7.94 -53.14 6.27
CA ALA A 411 7.59 -52.99 7.68
C ALA A 411 6.73 -51.74 7.93
N MET A 412 5.41 -51.94 7.98
CA MET A 412 4.48 -51.02 8.64
C MET A 412 4.87 -50.89 10.11
N ASN A 413 5.12 -49.68 10.60
CA ASN A 413 5.31 -49.45 12.04
C ASN A 413 4.02 -49.83 12.79
N PRO A 414 4.06 -50.73 13.79
CA PRO A 414 2.90 -51.00 14.62
C PRO A 414 2.62 -49.82 15.58
N PRO A 415 1.35 -49.58 15.95
CA PRO A 415 1.00 -48.50 16.86
C PRO A 415 1.59 -48.73 18.27
N GLU A 416 2.05 -47.66 18.90
CA GLU A 416 2.72 -47.66 20.20
C GLU A 416 1.90 -48.37 21.30
N GLN A 417 2.57 -49.24 22.06
CA GLN A 417 1.97 -49.89 23.22
C GLN A 417 1.95 -48.97 24.43
N HIS A 418 0.79 -48.88 25.08
CA HIS A 418 0.58 -48.16 26.34
C HIS A 418 1.48 -48.68 27.47
N VAL A 419 2.41 -47.85 27.95
CA VAL A 419 3.17 -48.11 29.18
C VAL A 419 2.31 -47.77 30.41
N ARG A 420 2.03 -48.79 31.21
CA ARG A 420 1.31 -48.70 32.49
C ARG A 420 2.21 -48.00 33.53
N GLY A 421 1.90 -46.76 33.94
CA GLY A 421 2.65 -46.16 35.06
C GLY A 421 2.53 -44.67 35.36
N GLN A 422 1.99 -43.82 34.48
CA GLN A 422 1.87 -42.39 34.78
C GLN A 422 0.41 -41.91 34.75
N ARG A 423 -0.32 -42.18 35.84
CA ARG A 423 -1.48 -41.37 36.21
C ARG A 423 -0.98 -40.09 36.87
N ARG A 424 -1.07 -38.93 36.22
CA ARG A 424 -1.32 -37.65 36.91
C ARG A 424 -2.32 -36.79 36.14
N ARG A 425 -3.45 -36.62 36.81
CA ARG A 425 -4.63 -35.82 36.48
C ARG A 425 -4.26 -34.33 36.49
N ARG A 426 -4.55 -33.60 35.41
CA ARG A 426 -4.60 -32.13 35.45
C ARG A 426 -5.89 -31.71 36.15
N THR A 427 -5.77 -31.01 37.27
CA THR A 427 -6.84 -30.17 37.81
C THR A 427 -6.53 -28.71 37.49
N ARG A 428 -7.58 -27.95 37.16
CA ARG A 428 -7.53 -26.52 36.82
C ARG A 428 -7.00 -25.67 37.98
N SER A 429 -6.16 -24.71 37.64
CA SER A 429 -6.15 -23.36 38.20
C SER A 429 -5.90 -22.40 37.04
#